data_AF-A0A2E0U858-F1
#
_entry.id   AF-A0A2E0U858-F1
#
_cell.length_a   1.000
_cell.length_b   1.000
_cell.length_c   1.000
_cell.angle_alpha   90.00
_cell.angle_beta   90.00
_cell.angle_gamma   90.00
#
_symmetry.space_group_name_H-M   'P 1'
#
loop_
_entity.id
_entity.type
_entity.pdbx_description
1 polymer ?
#
loop_
_entity_poly.entity_id
_entity_poly.type
_entity_poly.pdbx_seq_one_letter_code
_entity_poly.pdbx_strand_id
1 'polypeptide(L)'
;MSHIPVMLDHVIEHLQPKSGDIIVDGTFGGGGYSRRILASASCQVKGIDRDPDAISRAKPLVAEFPERFELMQGAFGDLEVLLEDRGIKTVDAIVLDLGVSSFQLDEADRGFSFMRDGPLDMRMSQSGPSAADVINHADEADLADIIFQLGEERDSRRIARQIVRERNEAAFATTLQLADAVERSVGGRRGKRTHPATKTFQALRMFVNDELGELARGLVAAERMLAEGGRLVVVTFHSLEDRMVKSFLAERSGKQEGGSRFMPQVPDAGPAPSFENLKRVTAPDTAEIAENVRARSSRLRSAVRTAAPAWEAEVESPNSLPELSEVVS
;
A
#
# COMPACT_ATOMS: atom_id res chain seq x y z
N MET A 1 -10.51 9.12 19.22
CA MET A 1 -10.28 10.19 18.22
C MET A 1 -10.71 9.61 16.89
N SER A 2 -11.65 10.22 16.16
CA SER A 2 -12.13 9.67 14.89
C SER A 2 -11.01 9.74 13.85
N HIS A 3 -10.75 8.63 13.16
CA HIS A 3 -9.79 8.59 12.06
C HIS A 3 -10.21 9.56 10.95
N ILE A 4 -9.31 10.47 10.56
CA ILE A 4 -9.49 11.37 9.41
C ILE A 4 -8.77 10.74 8.22
N PRO A 5 -9.48 10.33 7.16
CA PRO A 5 -8.84 9.82 5.94
C PRO A 5 -7.96 10.88 5.30
N VAL A 6 -6.84 10.45 4.74
CA VAL A 6 -5.84 11.34 4.14
C VAL A 6 -6.35 11.82 2.78
N MET A 7 -6.18 13.09 2.45
CA MET A 7 -6.52 13.67 1.15
C MET A 7 -7.97 13.41 0.69
N LEU A 8 -8.91 13.25 1.63
CA LEU A 8 -10.28 12.80 1.37
C LEU A 8 -10.97 13.59 0.26
N ASP A 9 -10.93 14.92 0.30
CA ASP A 9 -11.59 15.75 -0.70
C ASP A 9 -10.91 15.67 -2.07
N HIS A 10 -9.58 15.54 -2.12
CA HIS A 10 -8.86 15.31 -3.38
C HIS A 10 -9.19 13.94 -3.97
N VAL A 11 -9.33 12.90 -3.14
CA VAL A 11 -9.75 11.57 -3.59
C VAL A 11 -11.12 11.67 -4.28
N ILE A 12 -12.09 12.37 -3.68
CA ILE A 12 -13.40 12.57 -4.29
C ILE A 12 -13.35 13.42 -5.57
N GLU A 13 -12.54 14.47 -5.60
CA GLU A 13 -12.32 15.32 -6.77
C GLU A 13 -11.81 14.50 -7.97
N HIS A 14 -10.89 13.56 -7.73
CA HIS A 14 -10.30 12.71 -8.77
C HIS A 14 -11.17 11.51 -9.14
N LEU A 15 -11.87 10.90 -8.18
CA LEU A 15 -12.80 9.78 -8.41
C LEU A 15 -14.06 10.22 -9.17
N GLN A 16 -14.57 11.44 -8.91
CA GLN A 16 -15.81 11.96 -9.49
C GLN A 16 -17.00 10.95 -9.46
N PRO A 17 -17.43 10.47 -8.27
CA PRO A 17 -18.52 9.50 -8.17
C PRO A 17 -19.81 10.02 -8.81
N LYS A 18 -20.50 9.16 -9.58
CA LYS A 18 -21.78 9.46 -10.23
C LYS A 18 -22.86 8.48 -9.78
N SER A 19 -24.11 8.85 -10.05
CA SER A 19 -25.24 7.97 -9.80
C SER A 19 -25.15 6.73 -10.70
N GLY A 20 -25.26 5.55 -10.11
CA GLY A 20 -25.19 4.26 -10.81
C GLY A 20 -23.78 3.63 -10.86
N ASP A 21 -22.73 4.38 -10.50
CA ASP A 21 -21.36 3.86 -10.52
C ASP A 21 -21.18 2.69 -9.54
N ILE A 22 -20.32 1.74 -9.89
CA ILE A 22 -19.74 0.75 -8.99
C ILE A 22 -18.30 1.18 -8.70
N ILE A 23 -18.01 1.48 -7.44
CA ILE A 23 -16.72 2.01 -7.00
C ILE A 23 -16.06 1.03 -6.02
N VAL A 24 -14.79 0.74 -6.22
CA VAL A 24 -13.99 -0.10 -5.30
C VAL A 24 -13.19 0.78 -4.37
N ASP A 25 -13.36 0.56 -3.07
CA ASP A 25 -12.45 1.06 -2.03
C ASP A 25 -11.54 -0.11 -1.63
N GLY A 26 -10.37 -0.23 -2.27
CA GLY A 26 -9.50 -1.40 -2.15
C GLY A 26 -8.80 -1.51 -0.79
N THR A 27 -8.88 -0.49 0.04
CA THR A 27 -8.15 -0.38 1.32
C THR A 27 -9.08 0.20 2.37
N PHE A 28 -10.21 -0.48 2.58
CA PHE A 28 -11.35 0.05 3.33
C PHE A 28 -10.96 0.64 4.69
N GLY A 29 -10.12 -0.07 5.46
CA GLY A 29 -9.61 0.37 6.75
C GLY A 29 -10.74 0.64 7.75
N GLY A 30 -11.12 1.92 7.88
CA GLY A 30 -12.22 2.39 8.72
C GLY A 30 -13.47 2.87 7.96
N GLY A 31 -13.50 2.76 6.64
CA GLY A 31 -14.63 3.15 5.79
C GLY A 31 -14.80 4.64 5.56
N GLY A 32 -13.75 5.44 5.77
CA GLY A 32 -13.82 6.89 5.59
C GLY A 32 -14.02 7.32 4.14
N TYR A 33 -13.26 6.73 3.20
CA TYR A 33 -13.46 6.92 1.76
C TYR A 33 -14.81 6.36 1.33
N SER A 34 -15.09 5.09 1.64
CA SER A 34 -16.39 4.45 1.37
C SER A 34 -17.59 5.31 1.79
N ARG A 35 -17.62 5.81 3.04
CA ARG A 35 -18.72 6.68 3.52
C ARG A 35 -18.81 7.97 2.71
N ARG A 36 -17.68 8.62 2.44
CA ARG A 36 -17.66 9.89 1.69
C ARG A 36 -18.13 9.70 0.25
N ILE A 37 -17.76 8.59 -0.39
CA ILE A 37 -18.20 8.22 -1.73
C ILE A 37 -19.73 8.01 -1.74
N LEU A 38 -20.24 7.16 -0.83
CA LEU A 38 -21.68 6.86 -0.69
C LEU A 38 -22.55 8.09 -0.38
N ALA A 39 -21.97 9.08 0.31
CA ALA A 39 -22.61 10.36 0.61
C ALA A 39 -22.56 11.35 -0.58
N SER A 40 -21.62 11.18 -1.51
CA SER A 40 -21.44 12.09 -2.65
C SER A 40 -22.35 11.77 -3.84
N ALA A 41 -22.74 10.51 -4.00
CA ALA A 41 -23.57 10.06 -5.12
C ALA A 41 -24.38 8.80 -4.79
N SER A 42 -25.46 8.59 -5.56
CA SER A 42 -26.25 7.34 -5.55
C SER A 42 -25.52 6.21 -6.30
N CYS A 43 -24.36 5.81 -5.80
CA CYS A 43 -23.49 4.76 -6.31
C CYS A 43 -23.49 3.53 -5.40
N GLN A 44 -22.84 2.46 -5.84
CA GLN A 44 -22.45 1.30 -5.04
C GLN A 44 -20.96 1.37 -4.71
N VAL A 45 -20.60 0.97 -3.49
CA VAL A 45 -19.21 0.85 -3.04
C VAL A 45 -18.92 -0.59 -2.61
N LYS A 46 -17.84 -1.15 -3.16
CA LYS A 46 -17.27 -2.44 -2.78
C LYS A 46 -15.97 -2.20 -2.03
N GLY A 47 -16.01 -2.35 -0.71
CA GLY A 47 -14.82 -2.25 0.14
C GLY A 47 -14.03 -3.55 0.12
N ILE A 48 -12.70 -3.47 0.12
CA ILE A 48 -11.80 -4.61 0.29
C ILE A 48 -10.86 -4.32 1.46
N ASP A 49 -10.66 -5.29 2.34
CA ASP A 49 -9.60 -5.24 3.35
C ASP A 49 -9.17 -6.65 3.73
N ARG A 50 -7.86 -6.84 3.91
CA ARG A 50 -7.30 -8.11 4.35
C ARG A 50 -7.39 -8.29 5.87
N ASP A 51 -7.51 -7.18 6.60
CA ASP A 51 -7.60 -7.19 8.05
C ASP A 51 -8.98 -7.68 8.51
N PRO A 52 -9.08 -8.81 9.24
CA PRO A 52 -10.37 -9.32 9.72
C PRO A 52 -11.08 -8.32 10.64
N ASP A 53 -10.35 -7.43 11.33
CA ASP A 53 -10.96 -6.40 12.18
C ASP A 53 -11.73 -5.35 11.36
N ALA A 54 -11.39 -5.17 10.07
CA ALA A 54 -12.11 -4.28 9.17
C ALA A 54 -13.58 -4.71 8.98
N ILE A 55 -13.86 -6.01 9.04
CA ILE A 55 -15.23 -6.55 8.96
C ILE A 55 -16.08 -6.08 10.12
N SER A 56 -15.51 -6.10 11.32
CA SER A 56 -16.19 -5.56 12.51
C SER A 56 -16.43 -4.07 12.38
N ARG A 57 -15.46 -3.32 11.83
CA ARG A 57 -15.57 -1.86 11.58
C ARG A 57 -16.56 -1.50 10.48
N ALA A 58 -16.83 -2.40 9.53
CA ALA A 58 -17.77 -2.18 8.44
C ALA A 58 -19.24 -2.29 8.84
N LYS A 59 -19.58 -3.00 9.93
CA LYS A 59 -20.97 -3.25 10.35
C LYS A 59 -21.85 -1.98 10.40
N PRO A 60 -21.38 -0.84 10.97
CA PRO A 60 -22.18 0.38 10.98
C PRO A 60 -22.43 0.93 9.57
N LEU A 61 -21.45 0.86 8.67
CA LEU A 61 -21.60 1.35 7.30
C LEU A 61 -22.53 0.46 6.47
N VAL A 62 -22.47 -0.86 6.67
CA VAL A 62 -23.44 -1.81 6.08
C VAL A 62 -24.86 -1.49 6.55
N ALA A 63 -25.06 -1.22 7.84
CA ALA A 63 -26.38 -0.85 8.36
C ALA A 63 -26.86 0.51 7.82
N GLU A 64 -25.95 1.46 7.61
CA GLU A 64 -26.23 2.78 7.03
C GLU A 64 -26.57 2.69 5.53
N PHE A 65 -25.99 1.73 4.80
CA PHE A 65 -26.10 1.57 3.34
C PHE A 65 -26.33 0.10 2.89
N PRO A 66 -27.45 -0.55 3.29
CA PRO A 66 -27.63 -2.02 3.21
C PRO A 66 -27.63 -2.65 1.80
N GLU A 67 -27.78 -1.84 0.75
CA GLU A 67 -27.76 -2.30 -0.65
C GLU A 67 -26.69 -1.60 -1.50
N ARG A 68 -26.07 -0.56 -0.94
CA ARG A 68 -25.08 0.26 -1.64
C ARG A 68 -23.67 0.00 -1.18
N PHE A 69 -23.47 -0.69 -0.05
CA PHE A 69 -22.16 -1.01 0.47
C PHE A 69 -22.02 -2.50 0.76
N GLU A 70 -20.87 -3.06 0.37
CA GLU A 70 -20.46 -4.40 0.72
C GLU A 70 -18.97 -4.40 1.05
N LEU A 71 -18.58 -5.04 2.15
CA LEU A 71 -17.17 -5.30 2.45
C LEU A 71 -16.81 -6.74 2.08
N MET A 72 -15.71 -6.91 1.37
CA MET A 72 -15.11 -8.17 0.99
C MET A 72 -13.80 -8.34 1.77
N GLN A 73 -13.66 -9.45 2.49
CA GLN A 73 -12.39 -9.77 3.13
C GLN A 73 -11.44 -10.35 2.09
N GLY A 74 -10.26 -9.74 1.93
CA GLY A 74 -9.26 -10.18 0.97
C GLY A 74 -8.22 -9.11 0.73
N ALA A 75 -7.16 -9.46 0.01
CA ALA A 75 -6.15 -8.49 -0.38
C ALA A 75 -6.61 -7.73 -1.63
N PHE A 76 -6.23 -6.46 -1.77
CA PHE A 76 -6.62 -5.71 -2.97
C PHE A 76 -5.89 -6.20 -4.23
N GLY A 77 -4.77 -6.93 -4.09
CA GLY A 77 -4.17 -7.66 -5.19
C GLY A 77 -5.14 -8.66 -5.83
N ASP A 78 -6.10 -9.16 -5.06
CA ASP A 78 -7.12 -10.14 -5.48
C ASP A 78 -8.44 -9.47 -5.92
N LEU A 79 -8.46 -8.14 -6.13
CA LEU A 79 -9.70 -7.40 -6.39
C LEU A 79 -10.46 -7.93 -7.61
N GLU A 80 -9.75 -8.40 -8.65
CA GLU A 80 -10.36 -9.00 -9.86
C GLU A 80 -11.19 -10.22 -9.49
N VAL A 81 -10.57 -11.20 -8.81
CA VAL A 81 -11.22 -12.43 -8.36
C VAL A 81 -12.39 -12.13 -7.41
N LEU A 82 -12.18 -11.24 -6.43
CA LEU A 82 -13.21 -10.88 -5.44
C LEU A 82 -14.45 -10.26 -6.09
N LEU A 83 -14.28 -9.49 -7.17
CA LEU A 83 -15.38 -8.87 -7.91
C LEU A 83 -16.05 -9.86 -8.86
N GLU A 84 -15.29 -10.71 -9.54
CA GLU A 84 -15.83 -11.76 -10.42
C GLU A 84 -16.72 -12.75 -9.66
N ASP A 85 -16.33 -13.13 -8.43
CA ASP A 85 -17.13 -13.99 -7.54
C ASP A 85 -18.52 -13.39 -7.22
N ARG A 86 -18.69 -12.07 -7.40
CA ARG A 86 -19.94 -11.33 -7.23
C ARG A 86 -20.64 -11.03 -8.55
N GLY A 87 -20.15 -11.58 -9.65
CA GLY A 87 -20.66 -11.33 -11.01
C GLY A 87 -20.36 -9.93 -11.53
N ILE A 88 -19.42 -9.20 -10.93
CA ILE A 88 -19.00 -7.86 -11.36
C ILE A 88 -17.85 -8.02 -12.35
N LYS A 89 -18.09 -7.61 -13.60
CA LYS A 89 -17.08 -7.71 -14.67
C LYS A 89 -16.22 -6.47 -14.81
N THR A 90 -16.79 -5.30 -14.51
CA THR A 90 -16.12 -4.02 -14.60
C THR A 90 -16.64 -3.07 -13.53
N VAL A 91 -15.82 -2.08 -13.17
CA VAL A 91 -16.14 -1.02 -12.20
C VAL A 91 -15.79 0.35 -12.78
N ASP A 92 -16.44 1.38 -12.25
CA ASP A 92 -16.32 2.76 -12.75
C ASP A 92 -15.19 3.52 -12.07
N ALA A 93 -14.83 3.15 -10.84
CA ALA A 93 -13.67 3.71 -10.19
C ALA A 93 -13.05 2.77 -9.15
N ILE A 94 -11.76 2.94 -8.90
CA ILE A 94 -10.99 2.21 -7.89
C ILE A 94 -10.15 3.23 -7.13
N VAL A 95 -10.23 3.19 -5.79
CA VAL A 95 -9.34 3.91 -4.89
C VAL A 95 -8.49 2.95 -4.06
N LEU A 96 -7.20 3.23 -3.96
CA LEU A 96 -6.23 2.52 -3.12
C LEU A 96 -5.53 3.52 -2.19
N ASP A 97 -5.71 3.38 -0.88
CA ASP A 97 -5.03 4.10 0.21
C ASP A 97 -3.95 3.20 0.81
N LEU A 98 -2.72 3.33 0.34
CA LEU A 98 -1.66 2.37 0.67
C LEU A 98 -1.14 2.55 2.11
N GLY A 99 -0.39 1.57 2.59
CA GLY A 99 0.20 1.60 3.92
C GLY A 99 -0.75 1.11 5.03
N VAL A 100 -0.62 1.69 6.22
CA VAL A 100 -1.24 1.17 7.45
C VAL A 100 -2.37 2.06 7.95
N SER A 101 -3.42 1.42 8.43
CA SER A 101 -4.53 2.13 9.07
C SER A 101 -4.13 2.65 10.46
N SER A 102 -4.89 3.64 10.96
CA SER A 102 -4.77 4.07 12.36
C SER A 102 -5.05 2.98 13.37
N PHE A 103 -6.01 2.11 13.08
CA PHE A 103 -6.32 0.97 13.94
C PHE A 103 -5.07 0.11 14.17
N GLN A 104 -4.33 -0.20 13.11
CA GLN A 104 -3.10 -0.99 13.18
C GLN A 104 -1.96 -0.29 13.94
N LEU A 105 -1.83 1.03 13.82
CA LEU A 105 -0.76 1.80 14.49
C LEU A 105 -1.06 2.13 15.96
N ASP A 106 -2.33 2.34 16.29
CA ASP A 106 -2.75 2.80 17.61
C ASP A 106 -2.96 1.63 18.59
N GLU A 107 -3.19 0.42 18.06
CA GLU A 107 -3.28 -0.85 18.79
C GLU A 107 -1.89 -1.47 18.96
N ALA A 108 -1.31 -1.35 20.15
CA ALA A 108 0.04 -1.83 20.43
C ALA A 108 0.18 -3.35 20.18
N ASP A 109 -0.87 -4.12 20.44
CA ASP A 109 -0.90 -5.58 20.27
C ASP A 109 -0.73 -6.03 18.81
N ARG A 110 -0.93 -5.12 17.84
CA ARG A 110 -0.71 -5.38 16.41
C ARG A 110 0.76 -5.26 15.98
N GLY A 111 1.62 -4.66 16.80
CA GLY A 111 3.07 -4.66 16.57
C GLY A 111 3.59 -3.73 15.47
N PHE A 112 2.77 -2.86 14.88
CA PHE A 112 3.19 -1.96 13.78
C PHE A 112 4.00 -0.74 14.26
N SER A 113 3.99 -0.45 15.57
CA SER A 113 4.60 0.73 16.15
C SER A 113 5.49 0.37 17.31
N PHE A 114 6.61 1.09 17.44
CA PHE A 114 7.51 1.05 18.60
C PHE A 114 7.30 2.25 19.53
N MET A 115 6.21 3.01 19.36
CA MET A 115 5.86 4.09 20.29
C MET A 115 5.29 3.54 21.61
N ARG A 116 4.73 2.34 21.56
CA ARG A 116 4.28 1.53 22.71
C ARG A 116 4.78 0.11 22.48
N ASP A 117 5.14 -0.57 23.56
CA ASP A 117 5.56 -1.96 23.45
C ASP A 117 4.37 -2.87 23.13
N GLY A 118 4.64 -3.92 22.35
CA GLY A 118 3.67 -4.92 21.94
C GLY A 118 4.37 -6.07 21.23
N PRO A 119 3.64 -7.16 20.90
CA PRO A 119 4.19 -8.28 20.15
C PRO A 119 4.79 -7.82 18.82
N LEU A 120 5.93 -8.39 18.42
CA LEU A 120 6.53 -8.11 17.13
C LEU A 120 5.78 -8.87 16.01
N ASP A 121 4.58 -8.39 15.68
CA ASP A 121 3.66 -9.07 14.74
C ASP A 121 3.69 -8.47 13.34
N MET A 122 3.14 -7.25 13.16
CA MET A 122 3.03 -6.52 11.89
C MET A 122 2.19 -7.18 10.79
N ARG A 123 1.47 -8.28 11.03
CA ARG A 123 0.58 -8.88 10.01
C ARG A 123 -0.72 -8.10 9.92
N MET A 124 -1.06 -7.66 8.71
CA MET A 124 -2.36 -7.02 8.44
C MET A 124 -3.48 -8.05 8.46
N SER A 125 -3.27 -9.23 7.85
CA SER A 125 -4.27 -10.31 7.76
C SER A 125 -4.38 -11.18 9.03
N GLN A 126 -3.44 -11.02 9.97
CA GLN A 126 -3.30 -11.87 11.17
C GLN A 126 -3.02 -13.36 10.85
N SER A 127 -2.52 -13.66 9.64
CA SER A 127 -2.20 -15.01 9.18
C SER A 127 -0.77 -15.08 8.63
N GLY A 128 -0.17 -16.27 8.63
CA GLY A 128 1.19 -16.49 8.11
C GLY A 128 2.30 -16.04 9.07
N PRO A 129 3.57 -16.04 8.61
CA PRO A 129 4.72 -15.66 9.45
C PRO A 129 4.68 -14.19 9.88
N SER A 130 5.07 -13.94 11.12
CA SER A 130 5.12 -12.61 11.75
C SER A 130 6.46 -11.91 11.54
N ALA A 131 6.54 -10.63 11.89
CA ALA A 131 7.80 -9.89 11.93
C ALA A 131 8.80 -10.53 12.92
N ALA A 132 8.33 -11.11 14.03
CA ALA A 132 9.17 -11.87 14.94
C ALA A 132 9.76 -13.11 14.27
N ASP A 133 8.97 -13.82 13.45
CA ASP A 133 9.46 -14.99 12.72
C ASP A 133 10.57 -14.58 11.75
N VAL A 134 10.37 -13.51 10.98
CA VAL A 134 11.40 -12.97 10.08
C VAL A 134 12.65 -12.56 10.85
N ILE A 135 12.52 -11.75 11.90
CA ILE A 135 13.66 -11.26 12.67
C ILE A 135 14.46 -12.39 13.33
N ASN A 136 13.78 -13.44 13.80
CA ASN A 136 14.44 -14.52 14.53
C ASN A 136 15.03 -15.61 13.63
N HIS A 137 14.53 -15.80 12.40
CA HIS A 137 14.93 -16.94 11.55
C HIS A 137 15.71 -16.53 10.28
N ALA A 138 15.41 -15.37 9.69
CA ALA A 138 16.05 -14.91 8.46
C ALA A 138 17.58 -14.87 8.55
N ASP A 139 18.29 -15.23 7.49
CA ASP A 139 19.75 -15.08 7.44
C ASP A 139 20.18 -13.61 7.51
N GLU A 140 21.43 -13.35 7.95
CA GLU A 140 21.96 -11.97 8.07
C GLU A 140 21.89 -11.21 6.74
N ALA A 141 22.15 -11.90 5.63
CA ALA A 141 22.12 -11.32 4.28
C ALA A 141 20.71 -10.90 3.89
N ASP A 142 19.73 -11.79 4.04
CA ASP A 142 18.34 -11.50 3.71
C ASP A 142 17.78 -10.37 4.58
N LEU A 143 18.07 -10.37 5.89
CA LEU A 143 17.70 -9.24 6.76
C LEU A 143 18.29 -7.92 6.29
N ALA A 144 19.57 -7.92 5.90
CA ALA A 144 20.23 -6.72 5.40
C ALA A 144 19.60 -6.24 4.08
N ASP A 145 19.23 -7.15 3.18
CA ASP A 145 18.63 -6.83 1.89
C ASP A 145 17.18 -6.35 2.04
N ILE A 146 16.38 -6.98 2.91
CA ILE A 146 15.04 -6.51 3.29
C ILE A 146 15.11 -5.06 3.81
N ILE A 147 15.97 -4.80 4.81
CA ILE A 147 16.12 -3.47 5.43
C ILE A 147 16.64 -2.45 4.40
N PHE A 148 17.53 -2.85 3.50
CA PHE A 148 18.09 -1.98 2.48
C PHE A 148 17.06 -1.61 1.41
N GLN A 149 16.44 -2.61 0.78
CA GLN A 149 15.58 -2.43 -0.38
C GLN A 149 14.23 -1.82 -0.01
N LEU A 150 13.60 -2.28 1.08
CA LEU A 150 12.26 -1.83 1.50
C LEU A 150 12.31 -0.62 2.45
N GLY A 151 13.36 -0.53 3.28
CA GLY A 151 13.54 0.58 4.22
C GLY A 151 14.33 1.77 3.66
N GLU A 152 14.99 1.60 2.52
CA GLU A 152 15.99 2.54 1.98
C GLU A 152 17.04 2.93 3.06
N GLU A 153 17.46 1.96 3.89
CA GLU A 153 18.38 2.17 5.02
C GLU A 153 19.82 1.73 4.68
N ARG A 154 20.75 2.69 4.72
CA ARG A 154 22.16 2.47 4.33
C ARG A 154 22.95 1.71 5.39
N ASP A 155 22.53 1.80 6.64
CA ASP A 155 23.11 1.05 7.75
C ASP A 155 22.56 -0.39 7.85
N SER A 156 21.84 -0.88 6.83
CA SER A 156 21.14 -2.17 6.84
C SER A 156 22.01 -3.34 7.30
N ARG A 157 23.22 -3.48 6.75
CA ARG A 157 24.18 -4.55 7.12
C ARG A 157 24.60 -4.48 8.58
N ARG A 158 24.76 -3.27 9.12
CA ARG A 158 25.11 -3.06 10.54
C ARG A 158 23.93 -3.41 11.44
N ILE A 159 22.72 -3.02 11.05
CA ILE A 159 21.48 -3.33 11.77
C ILE A 159 21.25 -4.84 11.77
N ALA A 160 21.31 -5.50 10.62
CA ALA A 160 21.12 -6.95 10.48
C ALA A 160 22.11 -7.74 11.34
N ARG A 161 23.41 -7.39 11.31
CA ARG A 161 24.42 -8.02 12.18
C ARG A 161 24.11 -7.86 13.66
N GLN A 162 23.66 -6.67 14.08
CA GLN A 162 23.30 -6.44 15.48
C GLN A 162 22.09 -7.29 15.89
N ILE A 163 21.07 -7.38 15.03
CA ILE A 163 19.90 -8.23 15.25
C ILE A 163 20.31 -9.70 15.37
N VAL A 164 21.10 -10.22 14.43
CA VAL A 164 21.57 -11.62 14.47
C VAL A 164 22.39 -11.91 15.72
N ARG A 165 23.23 -10.95 16.13
CA ARG A 165 23.99 -11.08 17.39
C ARG A 165 23.06 -11.15 18.60
N GLU A 166 22.11 -10.23 18.72
CA GLU A 166 21.22 -10.15 19.88
C GLU A 166 20.24 -11.33 19.95
N ARG A 167 19.70 -11.81 18.81
CA ARG A 167 18.78 -12.95 18.80
C ARG A 167 19.43 -14.27 19.24
N ASN A 168 20.75 -14.40 19.06
CA ASN A 168 21.53 -15.54 19.58
C ASN A 168 21.65 -15.53 21.11
N GLU A 169 21.46 -14.37 21.75
CA GLU A 169 21.44 -14.23 23.21
C GLU A 169 19.99 -14.39 23.74
N ALA A 170 19.01 -13.73 23.11
CA ALA A 170 17.59 -13.87 23.40
C ALA A 170 16.73 -13.51 22.18
N ALA A 171 15.74 -14.34 21.87
CA ALA A 171 14.82 -14.08 20.76
C ALA A 171 14.04 -12.76 20.92
N PHE A 172 13.81 -12.08 19.79
CA PHE A 172 12.98 -10.86 19.76
C PHE A 172 11.50 -11.25 19.83
N ALA A 173 10.81 -10.75 20.85
CA ALA A 173 9.39 -10.97 21.05
C ALA A 173 8.57 -9.67 20.91
N THR A 174 9.18 -8.50 21.18
CA THR A 174 8.45 -7.23 21.25
C THR A 174 9.04 -6.13 20.37
N THR A 175 8.20 -5.14 20.07
CA THR A 175 8.58 -3.99 19.24
C THR A 175 9.67 -3.14 19.88
N LEU A 176 9.66 -2.92 21.20
CA LEU A 176 10.71 -2.12 21.85
C LEU A 176 12.06 -2.83 21.85
N GLN A 177 12.08 -4.17 22.02
CA GLN A 177 13.34 -4.92 21.93
C GLN A 177 14.03 -4.70 20.59
N LEU A 178 13.28 -4.81 19.48
CA LEU A 178 13.82 -4.57 18.15
C LEU A 178 14.22 -3.10 17.95
N ALA A 179 13.39 -2.15 18.38
CA ALA A 179 13.67 -0.73 18.23
C ALA A 179 14.96 -0.33 18.96
N ASP A 180 15.17 -0.84 20.17
CA ASP A 180 16.36 -0.60 20.97
C ASP A 180 17.61 -1.23 20.33
N ALA A 181 17.51 -2.44 19.79
CA ALA A 181 18.61 -3.09 19.06
C ALA A 181 19.04 -2.28 17.83
N VAL A 182 18.07 -1.80 17.05
CA VAL A 182 18.32 -0.91 15.90
C VAL A 182 18.97 0.38 16.37
N GLU A 183 18.45 1.03 17.42
CA GLU A 183 18.99 2.28 17.94
C GLU A 183 20.43 2.13 18.44
N ARG A 184 20.74 1.05 19.17
CA ARG A 184 22.11 0.72 19.61
C ARG A 184 23.04 0.53 18.43
N SER A 185 22.60 -0.20 17.40
CA SER A 185 23.42 -0.48 16.22
C SER A 185 23.87 0.79 15.49
N VAL A 186 22.99 1.81 15.46
CA VAL A 186 23.25 3.06 14.75
C VAL A 186 23.74 4.21 15.63
N GLY A 187 23.83 4.00 16.93
CA GLY A 187 24.31 5.00 17.89
C GLY A 187 23.33 6.16 18.08
N GLY A 188 22.03 5.85 18.17
CA GLY A 188 20.99 6.83 18.48
C GLY A 188 20.57 7.73 17.31
N ARG A 189 19.77 8.75 17.62
CA ARG A 189 19.22 9.69 16.62
C ARG A 189 20.25 10.57 15.92
N ARG A 190 21.44 10.80 16.51
CA ARG A 190 22.50 11.69 15.96
C ARG A 190 21.97 13.03 15.42
N GLY A 191 21.02 13.65 16.12
CA GLY A 191 20.40 14.93 15.72
C GLY A 191 19.27 14.83 14.67
N LYS A 192 18.91 13.63 14.20
CA LYS A 192 17.77 13.42 13.28
C LYS A 192 16.44 13.49 14.04
N ARG A 193 15.42 14.07 13.39
CA ARG A 193 14.04 14.13 13.91
C ARG A 193 13.36 12.76 13.92
N THR A 194 13.64 11.92 12.92
CA THR A 194 13.06 10.58 12.78
C THR A 194 13.79 9.57 13.65
N HIS A 195 13.05 8.67 14.29
CA HIS A 195 13.63 7.58 15.06
C HIS A 195 14.44 6.63 14.16
N PRO A 196 15.59 6.10 14.60
CA PRO A 196 16.40 5.26 13.72
C PRO A 196 15.70 3.95 13.33
N ALA A 197 14.84 3.41 14.19
CA ALA A 197 14.08 2.19 13.90
C ALA A 197 12.97 2.37 12.85
N THR A 198 12.58 3.60 12.49
CA THR A 198 11.45 3.85 11.58
C THR A 198 11.60 3.11 10.25
N LYS A 199 12.79 3.13 9.64
CA LYS A 199 13.03 2.49 8.34
C LYS A 199 13.07 0.96 8.43
N THR A 200 13.64 0.42 9.50
CA THR A 200 13.63 -1.03 9.75
C THR A 200 12.22 -1.55 9.96
N PHE A 201 11.40 -0.84 10.74
CA PHE A 201 9.99 -1.21 10.94
C PHE A 201 9.18 -1.11 9.65
N GLN A 202 9.39 -0.06 8.85
CA GLN A 202 8.78 0.05 7.53
C GLN A 202 9.18 -1.13 6.64
N ALA A 203 10.48 -1.48 6.58
CA ALA A 203 10.97 -2.58 5.77
C ALA A 203 10.34 -3.93 6.15
N LEU A 204 10.32 -4.24 7.45
CA LEU A 204 9.73 -5.50 7.94
C LEU A 204 8.24 -5.57 7.67
N ARG A 205 7.52 -4.47 7.92
CA ARG A 205 6.09 -4.37 7.64
C ARG A 205 5.80 -4.65 6.15
N MET A 206 6.54 -3.97 5.28
CA MET A 206 6.40 -4.13 3.83
C MET A 206 6.69 -5.57 3.39
N PHE A 207 7.71 -6.20 4.00
CA PHE A 207 8.11 -7.56 3.68
C PHE A 207 7.06 -8.59 4.15
N VAL A 208 6.65 -8.52 5.41
CA VAL A 208 5.67 -9.43 6.02
C VAL A 208 4.31 -9.41 5.30
N ASN A 209 3.94 -8.27 4.73
CA ASN A 209 2.65 -8.10 4.07
C ASN A 209 2.73 -8.09 2.52
N ASP A 210 3.89 -8.42 1.94
CA ASP A 210 4.18 -8.31 0.51
C ASP A 210 3.62 -7.02 -0.11
N GLU A 211 3.85 -5.87 0.52
CA GLU A 211 3.12 -4.63 0.17
C GLU A 211 3.39 -4.17 -1.27
N LEU A 212 4.61 -4.36 -1.77
CA LEU A 212 4.97 -3.99 -3.14
C LEU A 212 4.45 -5.02 -4.15
N GLY A 213 4.51 -6.32 -3.87
CA GLY A 213 3.94 -7.34 -4.74
C GLY A 213 2.42 -7.20 -4.82
N GLU A 214 1.77 -6.92 -3.69
CA GLU A 214 0.34 -6.60 -3.60
C GLU A 214 -0.01 -5.35 -4.41
N LEU A 215 0.76 -4.27 -4.30
CA LEU A 215 0.58 -3.08 -5.13
C LEU A 215 0.68 -3.40 -6.62
N ALA A 216 1.68 -4.18 -7.03
CA ALA A 216 1.86 -4.58 -8.43
C ALA A 216 0.64 -5.36 -8.94
N ARG A 217 0.19 -6.39 -8.20
CA ARG A 217 -1.01 -7.17 -8.53
C ARG A 217 -2.26 -6.31 -8.58
N GLY A 218 -2.45 -5.43 -7.59
CA GLY A 218 -3.60 -4.53 -7.51
C GLY A 218 -3.68 -3.53 -8.66
N LEU A 219 -2.54 -3.00 -9.13
CA LEU A 219 -2.49 -2.10 -10.29
C LEU A 219 -2.88 -2.82 -11.59
N VAL A 220 -2.40 -4.06 -11.79
CA VAL A 220 -2.79 -4.89 -12.94
C VAL A 220 -4.27 -5.24 -12.88
N ALA A 221 -4.77 -5.67 -11.72
CA ALA A 221 -6.19 -5.97 -11.54
C ALA A 221 -7.06 -4.73 -11.78
N ALA A 222 -6.61 -3.55 -11.34
CA ALA A 222 -7.32 -2.29 -11.62
C ALA A 222 -7.39 -1.96 -13.11
N GLU A 223 -6.32 -2.22 -13.87
CA GLU A 223 -6.30 -2.04 -15.34
C GLU A 223 -7.33 -2.95 -16.04
N ARG A 224 -7.48 -4.18 -15.57
CA ARG A 224 -8.43 -5.16 -16.11
C ARG A 224 -9.87 -4.85 -15.74
N MET A 225 -10.11 -4.41 -14.51
CA MET A 225 -11.46 -4.22 -13.97
C MET A 225 -12.07 -2.86 -14.28
N LEU A 226 -11.29 -1.81 -14.54
CA LEU A 226 -11.87 -0.51 -14.88
C LEU A 226 -12.55 -0.53 -16.25
N ALA A 227 -13.78 -0.03 -16.31
CA ALA A 227 -14.48 0.25 -17.56
C ALA A 227 -13.82 1.42 -18.32
N GLU A 228 -14.11 1.57 -19.61
CA GLU A 228 -13.70 2.76 -20.38
C GLU A 228 -14.21 4.04 -19.69
N GLY A 229 -13.32 5.01 -19.52
CA GLY A 229 -13.61 6.25 -18.77
C GLY A 229 -13.56 6.09 -17.25
N GLY A 230 -13.34 4.87 -16.75
CA GLY A 230 -13.21 4.58 -15.33
C GLY A 230 -11.96 5.20 -14.71
N ARG A 231 -11.97 5.42 -13.40
CA ARG A 231 -10.95 6.23 -12.70
C ARG A 231 -10.17 5.41 -11.68
N LEU A 232 -8.84 5.42 -11.80
CA LEU A 232 -7.94 4.91 -10.79
C LEU A 232 -7.42 6.06 -9.94
N VAL A 233 -7.50 5.96 -8.61
CA VAL A 233 -6.90 6.90 -7.66
C VAL A 233 -6.06 6.12 -6.66
N VAL A 234 -4.78 6.47 -6.53
CA VAL A 234 -3.87 5.81 -5.59
C VAL A 234 -3.21 6.85 -4.70
N VAL A 235 -3.34 6.66 -3.39
CA VAL A 235 -2.70 7.45 -2.35
C VAL A 235 -1.55 6.62 -1.78
N THR A 236 -0.33 7.13 -1.92
CA THR A 236 0.91 6.48 -1.47
C THR A 236 1.50 7.25 -0.31
N PHE A 237 2.25 6.60 0.58
CA PHE A 237 2.82 7.24 1.79
C PHE A 237 4.35 7.24 1.82
N HIS A 238 4.98 6.47 0.95
CA HIS A 238 6.43 6.46 0.81
C HIS A 238 6.90 6.38 -0.65
N SER A 239 8.20 6.60 -0.82
CA SER A 239 8.90 6.71 -2.10
C SER A 239 8.77 5.47 -2.98
N LEU A 240 8.85 4.27 -2.40
CA LEU A 240 8.79 3.01 -3.15
C LEU A 240 7.42 2.78 -3.81
N GLU A 241 6.33 2.93 -3.06
CA GLU A 241 4.96 2.91 -3.58
C GLU A 241 4.76 3.97 -4.68
N ASP A 242 5.08 5.24 -4.39
CA ASP A 242 4.89 6.34 -5.35
C ASP A 242 5.65 6.09 -6.66
N ARG A 243 6.87 5.54 -6.56
CA ARG A 243 7.69 5.19 -7.71
C ARG A 243 7.04 4.08 -8.53
N MET A 244 6.53 3.03 -7.90
CA MET A 244 5.84 1.94 -8.61
C MET A 244 4.60 2.45 -9.34
N VAL A 245 3.71 3.16 -8.66
CA VAL A 245 2.49 3.71 -9.27
C VAL A 245 2.84 4.67 -10.42
N LYS A 246 3.87 5.51 -10.23
CA LYS A 246 4.35 6.42 -11.27
C LYS A 246 4.85 5.67 -12.49
N SER A 247 5.68 4.65 -12.30
CA SER A 247 6.25 3.85 -13.40
C SER A 247 5.15 3.12 -14.15
N PHE A 248 4.25 2.43 -13.43
CA PHE A 248 3.10 1.74 -14.00
C PHE A 248 2.23 2.68 -14.85
N LEU A 249 1.79 3.82 -14.30
CA LEU A 249 0.97 4.78 -15.04
C LEU A 249 1.71 5.43 -16.20
N ALA A 250 3.04 5.61 -16.11
CA ALA A 250 3.82 6.13 -17.23
C ALA A 250 3.88 5.13 -18.39
N GLU A 251 4.19 3.88 -18.07
CA GLU A 251 4.27 2.78 -19.04
C GLU A 251 2.93 2.57 -19.74
N ARG A 252 1.84 2.41 -18.96
CA ARG A 252 0.47 2.21 -19.49
C ARG A 252 -0.13 3.41 -20.20
N SER A 253 0.51 4.58 -20.10
CA SER A 253 0.15 5.78 -20.88
C SER A 253 0.99 5.95 -22.15
N GLY A 254 1.73 4.91 -22.58
CA GLY A 254 2.53 4.93 -23.81
C GLY A 254 3.90 5.58 -23.68
N LYS A 255 4.38 5.89 -22.46
CA LYS A 255 5.79 6.29 -22.29
C LYS A 255 6.65 5.04 -22.13
N GLN A 256 7.23 4.57 -23.24
CA GLN A 256 8.35 3.64 -23.15
C GLN A 256 9.68 4.39 -22.98
N GLU A 257 10.53 3.93 -22.06
CA GLU A 257 11.93 4.34 -21.99
C GLU A 257 12.68 3.78 -23.21
N GLY A 258 12.76 4.54 -24.32
CA GLY A 258 13.40 3.95 -25.50
C GLY A 258 13.38 4.76 -26.79
N GLY A 259 13.67 6.05 -26.75
CA GLY A 259 13.98 6.82 -27.96
C GLY A 259 15.11 7.80 -27.67
N SER A 260 16.34 7.44 -27.99
CA SER A 260 17.44 8.42 -28.06
C SER A 260 16.95 9.59 -28.91
N ARG A 261 17.16 10.84 -28.45
CA ARG A 261 16.82 12.07 -29.20
C ARG A 261 17.49 12.15 -30.59
N PHE A 262 18.37 11.21 -30.89
CA PHE A 262 19.20 11.11 -32.10
C PHE A 262 18.83 9.92 -33.01
N MET A 263 17.78 9.14 -32.72
CA MET A 263 17.31 8.08 -33.61
C MET A 263 15.95 8.45 -34.23
N PRO A 264 15.71 8.08 -35.52
CA PRO A 264 14.39 8.23 -36.13
C PRO A 264 13.35 7.55 -35.25
N GLN A 265 12.22 8.23 -35.00
CA GLN A 265 11.10 7.63 -34.27
C GLN A 265 10.66 6.38 -35.02
N VAL A 266 10.92 5.21 -34.42
CA VAL A 266 10.30 3.96 -34.86
C VAL A 266 8.80 4.14 -34.60
N PRO A 267 7.92 3.89 -35.59
CA PRO A 267 6.48 3.99 -35.37
C PRO A 267 6.06 3.07 -34.22
N ASP A 268 5.19 3.57 -33.34
CA ASP A 268 4.63 2.91 -32.16
C ASP A 268 4.35 1.42 -32.41
N ALA A 269 5.25 0.55 -31.94
CA ALA A 269 5.07 -0.90 -31.96
C ALA A 269 4.69 -1.45 -30.58
N GLY A 270 4.41 -0.57 -29.61
CA GLY A 270 3.93 -0.93 -28.28
C GLY A 270 2.41 -1.13 -28.25
N PRO A 271 1.87 -1.78 -27.21
CA PRO A 271 0.44 -1.86 -27.01
C PRO A 271 -0.19 -0.46 -26.89
N ALA A 272 -1.45 -0.32 -27.29
CA ALA A 272 -2.17 0.93 -27.16
C ALA A 272 -2.25 1.35 -25.66
N PRO A 273 -2.13 2.65 -25.33
CA PRO A 273 -2.22 3.12 -23.95
C PRO A 273 -3.54 2.72 -23.29
N SER A 274 -3.48 1.98 -22.19
CA SER A 274 -4.66 1.58 -21.41
C SER A 274 -5.10 2.66 -20.40
N PHE A 275 -4.23 3.63 -20.12
CA PHE A 275 -4.52 4.78 -19.27
C PHE A 275 -4.18 6.11 -19.93
N GLU A 276 -4.98 7.13 -19.63
CA GLU A 276 -4.65 8.53 -19.77
C GLU A 276 -4.19 9.07 -18.41
N ASN A 277 -2.89 9.31 -18.28
CA ASN A 277 -2.32 9.87 -17.05
C ASN A 277 -2.75 11.32 -16.87
N LEU A 278 -3.50 11.57 -15.80
CA LEU A 278 -3.78 12.91 -15.31
C LEU A 278 -2.46 13.40 -14.69
N LYS A 279 -1.62 14.09 -15.47
CA LYS A 279 -0.22 14.48 -15.16
C LYS A 279 0.05 15.13 -13.78
N ARG A 280 -0.97 15.38 -12.96
CA ARG A 280 -0.92 16.11 -11.70
C ARG A 280 -0.80 15.14 -10.52
N VAL A 281 0.38 15.09 -9.93
CA VAL A 281 0.53 14.58 -8.55
C VAL A 281 -0.10 15.61 -7.62
N THR A 282 -1.05 15.19 -6.79
CA THR A 282 -1.59 16.04 -5.73
C THR A 282 -0.86 15.73 -4.43
N ALA A 283 -0.49 16.77 -3.70
CA ALA A 283 0.06 16.69 -2.35
C ALA A 283 -1.00 17.27 -1.38
N PRO A 284 -1.01 16.86 -0.11
CA PRO A 284 -1.95 17.38 0.88
C PRO A 284 -1.72 18.88 1.13
N ASP A 285 -2.79 19.56 1.52
CA ASP A 285 -2.74 20.98 1.90
C ASP A 285 -2.08 21.18 3.27
N THR A 286 -1.55 22.38 3.52
CA THR A 286 -0.87 22.71 4.79
C THR A 286 -1.80 22.63 6.00
N ALA A 287 -3.08 22.95 5.83
CA ALA A 287 -4.10 22.82 6.86
C ALA A 287 -4.36 21.35 7.21
N GLU A 288 -4.49 20.48 6.20
CA GLU A 288 -4.67 19.04 6.42
C GLU A 288 -3.45 18.43 7.15
N ILE A 289 -2.23 18.82 6.78
CA ILE A 289 -1.01 18.33 7.46
C ILE A 289 -0.98 18.73 8.94
N ALA A 290 -1.52 19.90 9.29
CA ALA A 290 -1.59 20.37 10.67
C ALA A 290 -2.59 19.55 11.51
N GLU A 291 -3.71 19.13 10.91
CA GLU A 291 -4.75 18.33 11.56
C GLU A 291 -4.43 16.82 11.54
N ASN A 292 -3.76 16.36 10.47
CA ASN A 292 -3.39 14.98 10.23
C ASN A 292 -1.92 14.88 9.80
N VAL A 293 -1.03 14.74 10.78
CA VAL A 293 0.43 14.61 10.54
C VAL A 293 0.78 13.47 9.57
N ARG A 294 -0.09 12.46 9.44
CA ARG A 294 0.11 11.29 8.56
C ARG A 294 -0.02 11.67 7.08
N ALA A 295 -0.79 12.71 6.77
CA ALA A 295 -0.90 13.24 5.41
C ALA A 295 0.44 13.76 4.89
N ARG A 296 1.35 14.26 5.75
CA ARG A 296 2.58 14.97 5.34
C ARG A 296 3.38 14.34 4.19
N SER A 297 3.48 13.02 4.16
CA SER A 297 4.25 12.30 3.15
C SER A 297 3.40 11.74 2.01
N SER A 298 2.08 11.89 2.07
CA SER A 298 1.18 11.29 1.10
C SER A 298 1.30 11.93 -0.28
N ARG A 299 1.10 11.12 -1.31
CA ARG A 299 1.01 11.55 -2.71
C ARG A 299 -0.17 10.87 -3.35
N LEU A 300 -1.03 11.64 -4.00
CA LEU A 300 -2.13 11.13 -4.79
C LEU A 300 -1.75 11.15 -6.27
N ARG A 301 -1.96 10.01 -6.93
CA ARG A 301 -1.89 9.82 -8.38
C ARG A 301 -3.22 9.34 -8.90
N SER A 302 -3.59 9.80 -10.09
CA SER A 302 -4.83 9.38 -10.73
C SER A 302 -4.67 9.19 -12.23
N ALA A 303 -5.50 8.33 -12.81
CA ALA A 303 -5.55 8.06 -14.23
C ALA A 303 -6.97 7.70 -14.68
N VAL A 304 -7.25 7.89 -15.96
CA VAL A 304 -8.52 7.51 -16.58
C VAL A 304 -8.27 6.34 -17.53
N ARG A 305 -9.08 5.30 -17.43
CA ARG A 305 -9.02 4.11 -18.27
C ARG A 305 -9.48 4.45 -19.70
N THR A 306 -8.72 4.03 -20.70
CA THR A 306 -9.08 4.19 -22.12
C THR A 306 -9.93 3.02 -22.63
N ALA A 307 -10.26 3.02 -23.92
CA ALA A 307 -10.89 1.87 -24.59
C ALA A 307 -9.91 0.73 -24.94
N ALA A 308 -8.59 0.94 -24.81
CA ALA A 308 -7.59 -0.07 -25.17
C ALA A 308 -7.69 -1.30 -24.25
N PRO A 309 -7.33 -2.52 -24.69
CA PRO A 309 -7.28 -3.68 -23.79
C PRO A 309 -6.23 -3.48 -22.69
N ALA A 310 -6.40 -4.19 -21.57
CA ALA A 310 -5.36 -4.28 -20.55
C ALA A 310 -4.11 -4.96 -21.15
N TRP A 311 -2.93 -4.55 -20.72
CA TRP A 311 -1.68 -5.12 -21.21
C TRP A 311 -1.49 -6.53 -20.64
N GLU A 312 -1.01 -7.49 -21.46
CA GLU A 312 -0.79 -8.89 -21.06
C GLU A 312 0.45 -9.06 -20.14
N ALA A 313 1.31 -8.06 -20.04
CA ALA A 313 2.56 -8.13 -19.27
C ALA A 313 2.29 -8.02 -17.76
N GLU A 314 2.78 -9.01 -17.00
CA GLU A 314 2.87 -8.94 -15.54
C GLU A 314 3.82 -7.80 -15.14
N VAL A 315 3.45 -7.09 -14.06
CA VAL A 315 4.34 -6.10 -13.46
C VAL A 315 5.36 -6.87 -12.63
N GLU A 316 6.63 -6.87 -13.06
CA GLU A 316 7.71 -7.48 -12.27
C GLU A 316 7.73 -6.88 -10.86
N SER A 317 7.80 -7.74 -9.85
CA SER A 317 8.05 -7.30 -8.49
C SER A 317 9.38 -6.53 -8.49
N PRO A 318 9.41 -5.30 -7.95
CA PRO A 318 10.56 -4.41 -8.11
C PRO A 318 11.81 -4.87 -7.36
N ASN A 319 11.70 -5.93 -6.54
CA ASN A 319 12.71 -6.31 -5.57
C ASN A 319 13.11 -7.77 -5.74
N SER A 320 14.41 -8.04 -5.76
CA SER A 320 14.98 -9.40 -5.82
C SER A 320 15.07 -10.02 -4.42
N LEU A 321 14.02 -9.86 -3.61
CA LEU A 321 13.97 -10.38 -2.24
C LEU A 321 13.43 -11.82 -2.25
N PRO A 322 13.90 -12.68 -1.33
CA PRO A 322 13.32 -14.01 -1.13
C PRO A 322 11.86 -13.93 -0.70
N GLU A 323 11.10 -14.99 -0.95
CA GLU A 323 9.71 -15.08 -0.50
C GLU A 323 9.64 -15.19 1.03
N LEU A 324 8.57 -14.65 1.64
CA LEU A 324 8.40 -14.69 3.10
C LEU A 324 8.52 -16.11 3.66
N SER A 325 8.00 -17.11 2.95
CA SER A 325 8.07 -18.52 3.35
C SER A 325 9.48 -19.12 3.30
N GLU A 326 10.35 -18.63 2.42
CA GLU A 326 11.74 -19.09 2.29
C GLU A 326 12.61 -18.50 3.41
N VAL A 327 12.29 -17.28 3.85
CA VAL A 327 13.03 -16.59 4.91
C VAL A 327 12.80 -17.19 6.30
N VAL A 328 11.66 -17.85 6.50
CA VAL A 328 11.26 -18.41 7.80
C VAL A 328 11.36 -19.94 7.88
N SER A 329 11.76 -20.60 6.79
CA SER A 329 11.96 -22.06 6.72
C SER A 329 13.31 -22.47 7.27
#